data_AF-A0A524J3H2-F1
#
_entry.id   AF-A0A524J3H2-F1
#
_cell.length_a   1.000
_cell.length_b   1.000
_cell.length_c   1.000
_cell.angle_alpha   90.00
_cell.angle_beta   90.00
_cell.angle_gamma   90.00
#
_symmetry.space_group_name_H-M   'P 1'
#
loop_
_entity.id
_entity.type
_entity.pdbx_description
1 polymer ?
#
loop_
_entity_poly.entity_id
_entity_poly.type
_entity_poly.pdbx_seq_one_letter_code
_entity_poly.pdbx_strand_id
1 'polypeptide(L)'
;MVHVVGPGDSLVKIARQYGTDGRSIAYWNRLRYPSLDPDSRQYRPNYLQVGWTLDLIPNHEVDPEDLPGEESAAPDTTVEPEDLPDESVFEG
;
A
#
# COMPACT_ATOMS: atom_id res chain seq x y z
N MET A 1 -7.51 4.21 13.49
CA MET A 1 -7.33 2.98 14.30
C MET A 1 -5.85 2.82 14.56
N VAL A 2 -5.47 2.17 15.66
CA VAL A 2 -4.05 1.91 15.96
C VAL A 2 -3.74 0.42 15.80
N HIS A 3 -2.63 0.12 15.13
CA HIS A 3 -2.09 -1.24 15.01
C HIS A 3 -0.73 -1.32 15.70
N VAL A 4 -0.55 -2.34 16.54
CA VAL A 4 0.72 -2.57 17.24
C VAL A 4 1.57 -3.52 16.41
N VAL A 5 2.75 -3.05 16.00
CA VAL A 5 3.69 -3.80 15.17
C VAL A 5 4.23 -5.00 15.95
N GLY A 6 4.07 -6.20 15.39
CA GLY A 6 4.65 -7.44 15.85
C GLY A 6 5.98 -7.80 15.16
N PRO A 7 6.69 -8.83 15.66
CA PRO A 7 7.89 -9.34 15.00
C PRO A 7 7.55 -9.93 13.63
N GLY A 8 8.20 -9.42 12.58
CA GLY A 8 7.99 -9.87 11.20
C GLY A 8 6.87 -9.15 10.44
N ASP A 9 6.26 -8.14 11.07
CA ASP A 9 5.35 -7.22 10.39
C ASP A 9 6.09 -6.27 9.46
N SER A 10 5.41 -5.93 8.37
CA SER A 10 5.87 -4.99 7.35
C SER A 10 4.71 -4.08 6.98
N LEU A 11 5.00 -2.84 6.54
CA LEU A 11 3.96 -1.91 6.12
C LEU A 11 3.06 -2.53 5.04
N VAL A 12 3.64 -3.27 4.09
CA VAL A 12 2.92 -3.96 3.01
C VAL A 12 1.96 -5.02 3.55
N LYS A 13 2.39 -5.84 4.53
CA LYS A 13 1.52 -6.87 5.13
C LYS A 13 0.36 -6.24 5.89
N ILE A 14 0.64 -5.23 6.70
CA ILE A 14 -0.37 -4.50 7.47
C ILE A 14 -1.35 -3.82 6.50
N ALA A 15 -0.84 -3.11 5.50
CA ALA A 15 -1.63 -2.45 4.46
C ALA A 15 -2.62 -3.40 3.78
N ARG A 16 -2.13 -4.55 3.31
CA ARG A 16 -2.98 -5.60 2.71
C ARG A 16 -4.04 -6.14 3.68
N GLN A 17 -3.71 -6.28 4.95
CA GLN A 17 -4.67 -6.74 5.95
C GLN A 17 -5.81 -5.73 6.19
N TYR A 18 -5.52 -4.44 6.07
CA TYR A 18 -6.49 -3.36 6.31
C TYR A 18 -7.10 -2.77 5.04
N GLY A 19 -6.75 -3.30 3.86
CA GLY A 19 -7.23 -2.78 2.57
C GLY A 19 -6.78 -1.35 2.33
N THR A 20 -5.51 -1.04 2.61
CA THR A 20 -4.88 0.27 2.37
C THR A 20 -3.51 0.04 1.75
N ASP A 21 -2.73 1.11 1.57
CA ASP A 21 -1.37 1.05 1.05
C ASP A 21 -0.30 1.30 2.15
N GLY A 22 0.85 0.64 2.00
CA GLY A 22 1.95 0.76 2.96
C GLY A 22 2.49 2.18 3.06
N ARG A 23 2.48 2.92 1.96
CA ARG A 23 2.90 4.33 1.88
C ARG A 23 1.87 5.26 2.50
N SER A 24 0.59 4.96 2.36
CA SER A 24 -0.50 5.69 3.07
C SER A 24 -0.29 5.60 4.59
N ILE A 25 -0.02 4.40 5.09
CA ILE A 25 0.33 4.19 6.51
C ILE A 25 1.57 5.00 6.89
N ALA A 26 2.62 4.94 6.07
CA ALA A 26 3.86 5.66 6.30
C ALA A 26 3.65 7.19 6.38
N TYR A 27 2.84 7.73 5.46
CA TYR A 27 2.48 9.14 5.37
C TYR A 27 1.73 9.62 6.61
N TRP A 28 0.72 8.89 7.08
CA TRP A 28 0.01 9.25 8.32
C TRP A 28 0.93 9.23 9.54
N ASN A 29 1.89 8.30 9.54
CA ASN A 29 2.80 8.10 10.66
C ASN A 29 4.08 8.93 10.57
N ARG A 30 4.31 9.71 9.51
CA ARG A 30 5.54 10.49 9.30
C ARG A 30 5.85 11.48 10.43
N LEU A 31 4.80 12.05 11.03
CA LEU A 31 4.91 12.98 12.16
C LEU A 31 5.38 12.28 13.44
N ARG A 32 5.05 10.99 13.58
CA ARG A 32 5.42 10.16 14.72
C ARG A 32 6.77 9.49 14.51
N TYR A 33 6.99 9.00 13.30
CA TYR A 33 8.15 8.23 12.86
C TYR A 33 8.71 8.86 11.59
N PRO A 34 9.66 9.80 11.70
CA PRO A 34 10.27 10.46 10.54
C PRO A 34 11.07 9.50 9.63
N SER A 35 11.36 8.29 10.11
CA SER A 35 11.92 7.21 9.29
C SER A 35 10.91 6.59 8.32
N LEU A 36 9.61 6.79 8.56
CA LEU A 36 8.53 6.37 7.65
C LEU A 36 8.10 7.50 6.72
N ASP A 37 8.76 8.66 6.77
CA ASP A 37 8.42 9.77 5.90
C ASP A 37 8.91 9.50 4.47
N PRO A 38 8.01 9.41 3.46
CA PRO A 38 8.39 9.12 2.08
C PRO A 38 9.18 10.25 1.40
N ASP A 39 9.08 11.49 1.90
CA ASP A 39 9.85 12.65 1.40
C ASP A 39 11.24 12.73 2.04
N SER A 40 11.46 12.01 3.14
CA SER A 40 12.74 12.01 3.83
C SER A 40 13.74 11.08 3.16
N ARG A 41 15.01 11.51 3.06
CA ARG A 41 16.12 10.63 2.62
C ARG A 41 16.33 9.41 3.51
N GLN A 42 15.75 9.42 4.71
CA GLN A 42 15.80 8.33 5.67
C GLN A 42 14.56 7.44 5.58
N TYR A 43 13.82 7.50 4.48
CA TYR A 43 12.65 6.65 4.26
C TYR A 43 13.04 5.17 4.31
N ARG A 44 12.54 4.48 5.33
CA ARG A 44 12.78 3.05 5.59
C ARG A 44 11.46 2.35 5.85
N PRO A 45 10.67 2.05 4.80
CA PRO A 45 9.37 1.39 4.94
C PRO A 45 9.47 -0.04 5.50
N ASN A 46 10.62 -0.68 5.31
CA ASN A 46 10.91 -2.01 5.85
C ASN A 46 11.44 -1.97 7.29
N TYR A 47 11.68 -0.78 7.86
CA TYR A 47 12.17 -0.63 9.23
C TYR A 47 11.00 -0.31 10.16
N LEU A 48 10.39 -1.38 10.66
CA LEU A 48 9.36 -1.32 11.69
C LEU A 48 9.92 -1.95 12.96
N GLN A 49 9.81 -1.23 14.08
CA GLN A 49 10.19 -1.76 15.37
C GLN A 49 8.99 -2.40 16.05
N VAL A 50 9.22 -3.59 16.62
CA VAL A 50 8.20 -4.29 17.41
C VAL A 50 7.75 -3.41 18.58
N GLY A 51 6.44 -3.29 18.75
CA GLY A 51 5.81 -2.43 19.75
C GLY A 51 5.52 -1.01 19.27
N TRP A 52 5.87 -0.64 18.04
CA TRP A 52 5.38 0.61 17.44
C TRP A 52 3.87 0.59 17.26
N THR A 53 3.26 1.76 17.45
CA THR A 53 1.82 1.96 17.24
C THR A 53 1.65 2.76 15.97
N LEU A 54 1.16 2.11 14.91
CA LEU A 54 0.88 2.78 13.65
C LEU A 54 -0.58 3.23 13.61
N ASP A 55 -0.78 4.51 13.35
CA ASP A 55 -2.09 5.06 13.05
C ASP A 55 -2.46 4.73 11.60
N LEU A 56 -3.58 4.02 11.41
CA LEU A 56 -4.07 3.63 10.10
C LEU A 56 -5.59 3.80 9.98
N ILE A 57 -6.01 4.06 8.75
CA ILE A 57 -7.40 4.20 8.35
C ILE A 57 -7.70 3.05 7.38
N PRO A 58 -8.52 2.06 7.78
CA PRO A 58 -8.84 0.93 6.91
C PRO A 58 -9.70 1.37 5.72
N ASN A 59 -9.49 0.74 4.56
CA ASN A 59 -10.19 1.06 3.29
C ASN A 59 -10.06 2.52 2.86
N HIS A 60 -8.99 3.20 3.28
CA HIS A 60 -8.69 4.56 2.85
C HIS A 60 -7.26 4.55 2.30
N GLU A 61 -7.10 5.03 1.08
CA GLU A 61 -5.80 5.18 0.43
C GLU A 61 -5.56 6.68 0.28
N VAL A 62 -4.35 7.14 0.55
CA VAL A 62 -3.92 8.48 0.16
C VAL A 62 -3.63 8.40 -1.33
N ASP A 63 -4.36 9.16 -2.14
CA ASP A 63 -4.24 9.11 -3.60
C ASP A 63 -2.77 9.20 -4.06
N PRO A 64 -2.24 8.16 -4.74
CA PRO A 64 -0.83 8.06 -5.10
C PRO A 64 -0.42 8.95 -6.29
N GLU A 65 -1.38 9.58 -6.97
CA GLU A 65 -1.15 10.40 -8.17
C GLU A 65 -0.32 11.68 -7.90
N ASP A 66 -0.16 12.07 -6.63
CA ASP A 66 0.66 13.22 -6.20
C ASP A 66 2.09 12.83 -5.75
N LEU A 67 2.44 11.52 -5.76
CA LEU A 67 3.70 11.02 -5.20
C LEU A 67 4.65 10.49 -6.30
N PRO A 68 5.83 11.11 -6.52
CA PRO A 68 6.80 10.59 -7.48
C PRO A 68 7.48 9.32 -6.94
N GLY A 69 7.18 8.17 -7.54
CA GLY A 69 8.01 6.95 -7.51
C GLY A 69 7.37 5.73 -6.86
N GLU A 70 6.52 5.02 -7.62
CA GLU A 70 6.03 3.66 -7.34
C GLU A 70 6.10 2.75 -8.57
N GLU A 71 7.21 2.79 -9.30
CA GLU A 71 7.52 1.77 -10.31
C GLU A 71 8.18 0.54 -9.65
N SER A 72 7.58 -0.07 -8.61
CA SER A 72 8.03 -1.37 -8.04
C SER A 72 7.16 -1.89 -6.89
N ALA A 73 5.83 -1.82 -6.98
CA ALA A 73 4.98 -2.65 -6.11
C ALA A 73 3.59 -2.89 -6.70
N ALA A 74 3.47 -3.09 -8.01
CA ALA A 74 2.39 -3.94 -8.47
C ALA A 74 2.67 -5.35 -7.89
N PRO A 75 1.83 -5.95 -7.03
CA PRO A 75 1.62 -7.36 -7.26
C PRO A 75 1.07 -7.41 -8.67
N ASP A 76 1.85 -8.04 -9.54
CA ASP A 76 1.38 -8.86 -10.63
C ASP A 76 -0.03 -9.39 -10.34
N THR A 77 -1.03 -8.57 -10.64
CA THR A 77 -2.24 -9.06 -11.23
C THR A 77 -1.83 -9.09 -12.68
N THR A 78 -1.11 -10.15 -13.05
CA THR A 78 -1.47 -10.89 -14.26
C THR A 78 -2.98 -10.82 -14.30
N VAL A 79 -3.45 -9.86 -15.10
CA VAL A 79 -4.81 -9.78 -15.55
C VAL A 79 -5.01 -11.17 -16.14
N GLU A 80 -5.79 -11.96 -15.42
CA GLU A 80 -6.38 -13.18 -15.95
C GLU A 80 -6.83 -12.82 -17.38
N PRO A 81 -6.38 -13.51 -18.44
CA PRO A 81 -6.98 -13.31 -19.73
C PRO A 81 -8.43 -13.78 -19.57
N GLU A 82 -9.32 -12.85 -19.17
CA GLU A 82 -10.76 -12.97 -19.29
C GLU A 82 -11.01 -13.11 -20.79
N ASP A 83 -10.92 -14.36 -21.24
CA ASP A 83 -11.97 -15.05 -21.97
C ASP A 83 -12.99 -14.05 -22.54
N LEU A 84 -12.69 -13.56 -23.74
CA LEU A 84 -13.64 -12.86 -24.60
C LEU A 84 -14.46 -13.92 -25.35
N PRO A 85 -15.67 -14.31 -24.91
CA PRO A 85 -16.66 -14.77 -25.85
C PRO A 85 -17.40 -13.53 -26.37
N ASP A 86 -16.88 -12.91 -27.44
CA ASP A 86 -17.74 -12.06 -28.27
C ASP A 86 -18.50 -12.97 -29.23
N GLU A 87 -19.55 -13.61 -28.71
CA GLU A 87 -20.58 -14.20 -29.57
C GLU A 87 -21.40 -13.08 -30.22
N SER A 88 -21.24 -12.94 -31.53
CA SER A 88 -22.34 -12.91 -32.51
C SER A 88 -23.43 -11.81 -32.37
N VAL A 89 -23.34 -10.72 -33.15
CA VAL A 89 -24.48 -9.98 -33.78
C VAL A 89 -23.87 -9.07 -34.89
N PHE A 90 -24.36 -8.83 -36.11
CA PHE A 90 -25.32 -9.37 -37.07
C PHE A 90 -25.25 -8.40 -38.26
N GLU A 91 -25.26 -8.92 -39.50
CA GLU A 91 -25.57 -8.25 -40.77
C GLU A 91 -24.75 -7.05 -41.31
N GLY A 92 -24.44 -7.15 -42.61
CA GLY A 92 -23.86 -6.13 -43.49
C GLY A 92 -23.42 -6.71 -44.82
#